data_AF-A0A950BM48-F1
#
_entry.id   AF-A0A950BM48-F1
#
_cell.length_a   1.000
_cell.length_b   1.000
_cell.length_c   1.000
_cell.angle_alpha   90.00
_cell.angle_beta   90.00
_cell.angle_gamma   90.00
#
_symmetry.space_group_name_H-M   'P 1'
#
loop_
_entity.id
_entity.type
_entity.pdbx_description
1 polymer ?
#
loop_
_entity_poly.entity_id
_entity_poly.type
_entity_poly.pdbx_seq_one_letter_code
_entity_poly.pdbx_strand_id
1 'polypeptide(L)'
;NAPAAVIAIAKAKPFGVKLNAAGQLIVGLVDGELALVNPPFSSGSTPAFYVAAPTINGGIAMDVGGETIDAAGNLYVPYGSNGGANNGLNAGVGVFAPPLGASSVPLFAIRAGLTKPTGTAFGR
;
A
#
# COMPACT_ATOMS: atom_id res chain seq x y z
N ASN A 1 3.10 13.09 29.32
CA ASN A 1 2.66 13.31 27.92
C ASN A 1 3.89 13.33 27.03
N ALA A 2 4.19 12.22 26.33
CA ALA A 2 5.19 12.27 25.26
C ALA A 2 4.60 13.07 24.09
N PRO A 3 5.39 13.91 23.39
CA PRO A 3 4.90 14.62 22.22
C PRO A 3 4.47 13.62 21.14
N ALA A 4 3.39 13.94 20.41
CA ALA A 4 2.99 13.16 19.26
C ALA A 4 4.09 13.22 18.19
N ALA A 5 4.56 12.06 17.71
CA ALA A 5 5.47 11.99 16.59
C ALA A 5 4.69 12.24 15.28
N VAL A 6 5.13 13.20 14.48
CA VAL A 6 4.62 13.45 13.13
C VAL A 6 5.62 12.89 12.14
N ILE A 7 5.25 11.82 11.43
CA ILE A 7 6.07 11.25 10.37
C ILE A 7 5.74 11.97 9.06
N ALA A 8 6.70 12.69 8.50
CA ALA A 8 6.52 13.38 7.22
C ALA A 8 6.79 12.42 6.05
N ILE A 9 5.78 12.23 5.20
CA ILE A 9 5.91 11.47 3.95
C ILE A 9 5.92 12.49 2.80
N ALA A 10 7.11 12.78 2.26
CA ALA A 10 7.31 13.90 1.35
C ALA A 10 6.81 13.66 -0.09
N LYS A 11 6.58 12.39 -0.48
CA LYS A 11 6.39 12.02 -1.88
C LYS A 11 4.97 12.29 -2.39
N ALA A 12 3.96 11.96 -1.59
CA ALA A 12 2.56 12.05 -1.98
C ALA A 12 1.65 12.10 -0.75
N LYS A 13 0.37 12.40 -0.95
CA LYS A 13 -0.63 12.42 0.12
C LYS A 13 -0.82 10.99 0.68
N PRO A 14 -0.67 10.77 1.99
CA PRO A 14 -0.99 9.50 2.61
C PRO A 14 -2.50 9.27 2.60
N PHE A 15 -2.90 8.02 2.39
CA PHE A 15 -4.30 7.62 2.30
C PHE A 15 -4.66 6.52 3.32
N GLY A 16 -3.74 5.59 3.59
CA GLY A 16 -3.90 4.52 4.58
C GLY A 16 -2.61 4.28 5.38
N VAL A 17 -2.74 3.69 6.57
CA VAL A 17 -1.59 3.23 7.37
C VAL A 17 -1.86 1.88 8.04
N LYS A 18 -0.83 1.02 8.14
CA LYS A 18 -0.89 -0.25 8.87
C LYS A 18 0.50 -0.66 9.38
N LEU A 19 0.56 -1.44 10.45
CA LEU A 19 1.80 -2.07 10.92
C LEU A 19 1.95 -3.47 10.35
N ASN A 20 3.16 -3.85 9.92
CA ASN A 20 3.47 -5.23 9.58
C ASN A 20 4.01 -6.03 10.78
N ALA A 21 4.24 -7.33 10.59
CA ALA A 21 4.76 -8.21 11.63
C ALA A 21 6.17 -7.82 12.13
N ALA A 22 6.94 -7.09 11.33
CA ALA A 22 8.25 -6.54 11.71
C ALA A 22 8.13 -5.20 12.47
N GLY A 23 6.91 -4.71 12.73
CA GLY A 23 6.66 -3.44 13.41
C GLY A 23 6.92 -2.21 12.54
N GLN A 24 7.11 -2.37 11.23
CA GLN A 24 7.24 -1.25 10.29
C GLN A 24 5.87 -0.65 10.00
N LEU A 25 5.82 0.67 9.86
CA LEU A 25 4.63 1.38 9.40
C LEU A 25 4.62 1.36 7.87
N ILE A 26 3.58 0.76 7.30
CA ILE A 26 3.25 0.82 5.88
C ILE A 26 2.27 1.97 5.70
N VAL A 27 2.57 2.87 4.77
CA VAL A 27 1.73 4.01 4.42
C VAL A 27 1.35 3.90 2.94
N GLY A 28 0.05 3.73 2.67
CA GLY A 28 -0.49 3.80 1.32
C GLY A 28 -0.54 5.24 0.82
N LEU A 29 -0.08 5.46 -0.40
CA LEU A 29 -0.07 6.77 -1.04
C LEU A 29 -1.11 6.85 -2.17
N VAL A 30 -1.61 8.06 -2.42
CA VAL A 30 -2.59 8.31 -3.49
C VAL A 30 -2.07 7.92 -4.89
N ASP A 31 -0.76 7.93 -5.11
CA ASP A 31 -0.14 7.54 -6.38
C ASP A 31 0.08 6.02 -6.50
N GLY A 32 -0.47 5.25 -5.57
CA GLY A 32 -0.45 3.79 -5.55
C GLY A 32 0.81 3.14 -4.97
N GLU A 33 1.78 3.95 -4.59
CA GLU A 33 2.99 3.48 -3.92
C GLU A 33 2.74 3.22 -2.43
N LEU A 34 3.64 2.44 -1.83
CA LEU A 34 3.68 2.22 -0.39
C LEU A 34 4.97 2.79 0.16
N ALA A 35 4.90 3.63 1.19
CA ALA A 35 6.07 4.02 1.96
C ALA A 35 6.21 3.11 3.18
N LEU A 36 7.40 2.55 3.42
CA LEU A 36 7.67 1.76 4.62
C LEU A 36 8.61 2.53 5.55
N VAL A 37 8.21 2.68 6.81
CA VAL A 37 8.96 3.42 7.83
C VAL A 37 9.36 2.45 8.94
N ASN A 38 10.65 2.44 9.28
CA ASN A 38 11.16 1.59 10.36
C ASN A 38 10.92 2.23 11.73
N PRO A 39 10.62 1.44 12.78
CA PRO A 39 10.73 1.92 14.15
C PRO A 39 12.22 2.19 14.52
N PRO A 40 12.48 3.03 15.54
CA PRO A 40 11.51 3.79 16.32
C PRO A 40 10.88 4.93 15.52
N PHE A 41 9.60 5.18 15.77
CA PHE A 41 8.87 6.28 15.13
C PHE A 41 9.12 7.59 15.86
N SER A 42 9.57 8.60 15.13
CA SER A 42 9.88 9.94 15.64
C SER A 42 9.54 10.99 14.58
N SER A 43 9.61 12.27 14.95
CA SER A 43 9.46 13.36 13.99
C SER A 43 10.58 13.41 12.93
N GLY A 44 11.69 12.69 13.15
CA GLY A 44 12.77 12.54 12.17
C GLY A 44 12.68 11.26 11.33
N SER A 45 11.67 10.40 11.56
CA SER A 45 11.53 9.17 10.79
C SER A 45 11.19 9.48 9.34
N THR A 46 11.93 8.85 8.43
CA THR A 46 11.70 8.91 6.98
C THR A 46 11.38 7.51 6.45
N PRO A 47 10.71 7.40 5.29
CA PRO A 47 10.56 6.11 4.61
C PRO A 47 11.91 5.47 4.34
N ALA A 48 12.07 4.23 4.78
CA ALA A 48 13.24 3.40 4.49
C ALA A 48 13.28 3.04 3.00
N PHE A 49 12.12 2.82 2.38
CA PHE A 49 11.95 2.64 0.95
C PHE A 49 10.49 2.83 0.54
N TYR A 50 10.28 2.87 -0.78
CA TYR A 50 8.97 2.85 -1.40
C TYR A 50 8.80 1.57 -2.21
N VAL A 51 7.65 0.91 -2.08
CA VAL A 51 7.21 -0.10 -3.05
C VAL A 51 6.50 0.64 -4.17
N ALA A 52 6.96 0.43 -5.41
CA ALA A 52 6.33 1.04 -6.57
C ALA A 52 4.88 0.59 -6.70
N ALA A 53 4.03 1.48 -7.21
CA ALA A 53 2.67 1.13 -7.55
C ALA A 53 2.66 -0.08 -8.51
N PRO A 54 1.76 -1.06 -8.33
CA PRO A 54 1.56 -2.13 -9.29
C PRO A 54 1.37 -1.56 -10.69
N THR A 55 2.30 -1.83 -11.61
CA THR A 55 2.08 -1.57 -13.03
C THR A 55 1.29 -2.75 -13.58
N ILE A 56 0.02 -2.50 -13.90
CA ILE A 56 -0.88 -3.55 -14.37
C ILE A 56 -1.45 -3.11 -15.72
N ASN A 57 -1.19 -3.90 -16.76
CA ASN A 57 -1.59 -3.60 -18.15
C ASN A 57 -1.11 -2.20 -18.64
N GLY A 58 0.05 -1.76 -18.17
CA GLY A 58 0.60 -0.43 -18.50
C GLY A 58 -0.07 0.74 -17.77
N GLY A 59 -1.06 0.49 -16.91
CA GLY A 59 -1.62 1.48 -16.00
C GLY A 59 -0.93 1.47 -14.63
N ILE A 60 -0.88 2.63 -13.98
CA ILE A 60 -0.40 2.78 -12.61
C ILE A 60 -1.61 2.68 -11.68
N ALA A 61 -1.55 1.76 -10.72
CA ALA A 61 -2.50 1.69 -9.60
C ALA A 61 -2.53 3.02 -8.82
N MET A 62 -3.69 3.48 -8.38
CA MET A 62 -3.83 4.69 -7.55
C MET A 62 -4.74 4.44 -6.35
N ASP A 63 -4.81 5.40 -5.41
CA ASP A 63 -5.65 5.33 -4.20
C ASP A 63 -5.42 4.06 -3.38
N VAL A 64 -4.18 3.83 -2.97
CA VAL A 64 -3.86 2.69 -2.12
C VAL A 64 -4.21 2.99 -0.68
N GLY A 65 -5.16 2.22 -0.14
CA GLY A 65 -5.67 2.39 1.22
C GLY A 65 -6.48 1.22 1.73
N GLY A 66 -6.40 0.95 3.03
CA GLY A 66 -7.12 -0.20 3.61
C GLY A 66 -6.42 -1.52 3.27
N GLU A 67 -5.10 -1.47 3.23
CA GLU A 67 -4.24 -2.62 3.06
C GLU A 67 -4.44 -3.59 4.22
N THR A 68 -4.22 -4.88 3.95
CA THR A 68 -4.21 -5.87 5.01
C THR A 68 -3.09 -6.87 4.86
N ILE A 69 -2.73 -7.50 5.97
CA ILE A 69 -1.69 -8.50 6.02
C ILE A 69 -2.32 -9.80 6.52
N ASP A 70 -2.07 -10.89 5.81
CA ASP A 70 -2.54 -12.22 6.21
C ASP A 70 -1.62 -12.85 7.27
N ALA A 71 -1.94 -14.06 7.73
CA ALA A 71 -1.13 -14.77 8.71
C ALA A 71 0.26 -15.19 8.19
N ALA A 72 0.45 -15.27 6.87
CA ALA A 72 1.72 -15.58 6.24
C ALA A 72 2.59 -14.32 6.01
N GLY A 73 2.06 -13.13 6.31
CA GLY A 73 2.75 -11.86 6.11
C GLY A 73 2.58 -11.28 4.70
N ASN A 74 1.73 -11.86 3.85
CA ASN A 74 1.46 -11.30 2.53
C ASN A 74 0.65 -10.01 2.68
N LEU A 75 1.04 -8.98 1.95
CA LEU A 75 0.37 -7.69 1.93
C LEU A 75 -0.63 -7.64 0.77
N TYR A 76 -1.87 -7.33 1.09
CA TYR A 76 -2.98 -7.16 0.18
C TYR A 76 -3.29 -5.68 0.08
N VAL A 77 -3.10 -5.14 -1.12
CA VAL A 77 -3.13 -3.71 -1.38
C VAL A 77 -4.27 -3.45 -2.36
N PRO A 78 -5.45 -3.00 -1.90
CA PRO A 78 -6.47 -2.55 -2.81
C PRO A 78 -5.97 -1.32 -3.56
N TYR A 79 -6.26 -1.26 -4.85
CA TYR A 79 -5.93 -0.15 -5.71
C TYR A 79 -7.10 0.16 -6.65
N GLY A 80 -7.31 1.44 -6.91
CA GLY A 80 -8.29 1.94 -7.86
C GLY A 80 -7.66 2.26 -9.22
N SER A 81 -8.51 2.35 -10.23
CA SER A 81 -8.17 3.00 -11.49
C SER A 81 -8.40 4.51 -11.37
N ASN A 82 -7.43 5.32 -11.79
CA ASN A 82 -7.66 6.74 -11.97
C ASN A 82 -8.68 6.93 -13.10
N GLY A 83 -9.62 7.85 -12.92
CA GLY A 83 -10.85 8.11 -13.69
C GLY A 83 -10.85 8.09 -15.23
N GLY A 84 -9.78 7.68 -15.92
CA GLY A 84 -9.66 7.53 -17.36
C GLY A 84 -10.35 6.30 -17.95
N ALA A 85 -10.29 6.18 -19.27
CA ALA A 85 -11.04 5.21 -20.08
C ALA A 85 -10.88 3.72 -19.70
N ASN A 86 -9.88 3.37 -18.87
CA ASN A 86 -9.63 2.02 -18.37
C ASN A 86 -10.18 1.77 -16.95
N ASN A 87 -11.18 2.56 -16.53
CA ASN A 87 -11.77 2.63 -15.18
C ASN A 87 -12.33 1.34 -14.55
N GLY A 88 -12.26 0.20 -15.25
CA GLY A 88 -12.64 -1.11 -14.71
C GLY A 88 -11.61 -2.20 -14.93
N LEU A 89 -10.52 -1.94 -15.67
CA LEU A 89 -9.49 -2.94 -15.99
C LEU A 89 -8.24 -2.82 -15.09
N ASN A 90 -8.09 -1.65 -14.46
CA ASN A 90 -6.91 -1.28 -13.65
C ASN A 90 -7.25 -1.07 -12.16
N ALA A 91 -8.35 -1.65 -11.68
CA ALA A 91 -8.66 -1.74 -10.25
C ALA A 91 -8.51 -3.19 -9.77
N GLY A 92 -8.26 -3.38 -8.47
CA GLY A 92 -8.11 -4.70 -7.90
C GLY A 92 -7.41 -4.71 -6.56
N VAL A 93 -6.90 -5.88 -6.19
CA VAL A 93 -6.07 -6.07 -4.99
C VAL A 93 -4.76 -6.72 -5.41
N GLY A 94 -3.65 -5.99 -5.25
CA GLY A 94 -2.31 -6.49 -5.49
C GLY A 94 -1.84 -7.27 -4.27
N VAL A 95 -1.28 -8.47 -4.48
CA VAL A 95 -0.79 -9.33 -3.39
C VAL A 95 0.72 -9.40 -3.44
N PHE A 96 1.39 -9.03 -2.36
CA PHE A 96 2.85 -9.02 -2.27
C PHE A 96 3.29 -10.00 -1.18
N ALA A 97 4.28 -10.84 -1.48
CA ALA A 97 4.89 -11.69 -0.47
C ALA A 97 6.01 -10.95 0.29
N PRO A 98 6.23 -11.30 1.57
CA PRO A 98 7.42 -10.89 2.29
C PRO A 98 8.69 -11.59 1.73
N PRO A 99 9.89 -11.01 1.93
CA PRO A 99 10.12 -9.70 2.53
C PRO A 99 9.75 -8.56 1.56
N LEU A 100 9.15 -7.49 2.09
CA LEU A 100 8.87 -6.28 1.32
C LEU A 100 10.15 -5.45 1.15
N GLY A 101 10.35 -4.88 -0.04
CA GLY A 101 11.51 -4.08 -0.42
C GLY A 101 11.18 -3.15 -1.58
N ALA A 102 12.13 -2.27 -1.95
CA ALA A 102 11.93 -1.32 -3.05
C ALA A 102 11.66 -2.00 -4.40
N SER A 103 12.11 -3.25 -4.56
CA SER A 103 11.91 -4.08 -5.75
C SER A 103 10.73 -5.04 -5.64
N SER A 104 9.93 -4.98 -4.57
CA SER A 104 8.76 -5.84 -4.43
C SER A 104 7.78 -5.60 -5.57
N VAL A 105 7.40 -6.67 -6.25
CA VAL A 105 6.35 -6.69 -7.26
C VAL A 105 5.18 -7.54 -6.77
N PRO A 106 3.95 -7.27 -7.23
CA PRO A 106 2.82 -8.14 -6.89
C PRO A 106 3.06 -9.57 -7.40
N LEU A 107 2.80 -10.57 -6.55
CA LEU A 107 2.72 -11.98 -6.94
C LEU A 107 1.59 -12.22 -7.95
N PHE A 108 0.42 -11.65 -7.66
CA PHE A 108 -0.76 -11.67 -8.51
C PHE A 108 -1.69 -10.51 -8.13
N ALA A 109 -2.76 -10.33 -8.92
CA ALA A 109 -3.80 -9.35 -8.64
C ALA A 109 -5.20 -9.98 -8.71
N ILE A 110 -6.04 -9.69 -7.71
CA ILE A 110 -7.45 -10.06 -7.69
C ILE A 110 -8.25 -8.93 -8.34
N ARG A 111 -9.05 -9.22 -9.38
CA ARG A 111 -9.75 -8.19 -10.16
C ARG A 111 -11.23 -8.42 -10.37
N ALA A 112 -11.70 -9.66 -10.21
CA ALA A 112 -13.07 -10.01 -10.58
C ALA A 112 -14.09 -9.17 -9.79
N GLY A 113 -14.87 -8.36 -10.51
CA GLY A 113 -15.95 -7.54 -9.94
C GLY A 113 -15.51 -6.28 -9.19
N LEU A 114 -14.22 -5.88 -9.26
CA LEU A 114 -13.72 -4.72 -8.52
C LEU A 114 -13.51 -3.51 -9.45
N THR A 115 -14.12 -2.38 -9.10
CA THR A 115 -13.98 -1.11 -9.83
C THR A 115 -13.28 -0.04 -9.00
N LYS A 116 -13.44 -0.08 -7.67
CA LYS A 116 -12.75 0.81 -6.73
C LYS A 116 -12.69 0.19 -5.32
N PRO A 117 -11.90 -0.87 -5.12
CA PRO A 117 -11.72 -1.42 -3.78
C PRO A 117 -10.99 -0.39 -2.91
N THR A 118 -11.52 -0.13 -1.71
CA THR A 118 -10.96 0.82 -0.74
C THR A 118 -10.52 0.16 0.56
N GLY A 119 -10.64 -1.16 0.63
CA GLY A 119 -10.31 -1.92 1.82
C GLY A 119 -10.31 -3.42 1.56
N THR A 120 -9.56 -4.11 2.38
CA THR A 120 -9.45 -5.58 2.38
C THR A 120 -9.53 -6.06 3.82
N ALA A 121 -10.17 -7.21 4.04
CA ALA A 121 -10.30 -7.84 5.34
C ALA A 121 -10.25 -9.36 5.18
N PHE A 122 -9.74 -10.04 6.21
CA PHE A 122 -9.79 -11.50 6.31
C PHE A 122 -10.77 -11.90 7.39
N GLY A 123 -11.68 -12.82 7.04
CA GLY A 123 -12.48 -13.55 8.03
C GLY A 123 -11.57 -14.47 8.85
N ARG A 124 -11.88 -14.62 10.14
CA ARG A 124 -11.29 -15.65 11.01
C ARG A 124 -12.19 -16.87 11.05
#